data_AF-A0A6B2TKZ4-F1
#
_entry.id   AF-A0A6B2TKZ4-F1
#
_cell.length_a   1.000
_cell.length_b   1.000
_cell.length_c   1.000
_cell.angle_alpha   90.00
_cell.angle_beta   90.00
_cell.angle_gamma   90.00
#
_symmetry.space_group_name_H-M   'P 1'
#
loop_
_entity.id
_entity.type
_entity.pdbx_description
1 polymer ?
#
loop_
_entity_poly.entity_id
_entity_poly.type
_entity_poly.pdbx_seq_one_letter_code
_entity_poly.pdbx_strand_id
1 'polypeptide(L)' 'LDRVLRVAWTVADLAGHDRPLAQDVALALQLRTGIARGVPMVIGASS' A
#
# COMPACT_ATOMS: atom_id res chain seq x y z
N LEU A 1 -9.23 6.27 14.76
CA LEU A 1 -8.52 5.98 13.49
C LEU A 1 -8.97 4.62 12.96
N ASP A 2 -9.49 4.58 11.73
CA ASP A 2 -9.92 3.34 11.08
C ASP A 2 -8.75 2.34 10.93
N ARG A 3 -9.04 1.03 10.91
CA ARG A 3 -7.97 0.01 10.81
C ARG A 3 -7.24 0.04 9.48
N VAL A 4 -7.93 0.34 8.37
CA VAL A 4 -7.30 0.50 7.05
C VAL A 4 -6.32 1.66 7.09
N LEU A 5 -6.69 2.78 7.73
CA LEU A 5 -5.81 3.94 7.89
C LEU A 5 -4.56 3.62 8.71
N ARG A 6 -4.66 2.78 9.77
CA ARG A 6 -3.47 2.33 10.51
C ARG A 6 -2.50 1.53 9.63
N VAL A 7 -3.00 0.58 8.85
CA VAL A 7 -2.15 -0.24 7.97
C VAL A 7 -1.55 0.60 6.85
N ALA A 8 -2.33 1.51 6.26
CA ALA A 8 -1.83 2.44 5.24
C ALA A 8 -0.67 3.29 5.78
N TRP A 9 -0.73 3.69 7.06
CA TRP A 9 0.35 4.41 7.71
C TRP A 9 1.62 3.56 7.86
N THR A 10 1.49 2.29 8.24
CA THR A 10 2.63 1.36 8.29
C THR A 10 3.25 1.15 6.91
N VAL A 11 2.43 1.00 5.87
CA VAL A 11 2.92 0.89 4.49
C VAL A 11 3.66 2.16 4.07
N ALA A 12 3.09 3.33 4.35
CA ALA A 12 3.70 4.62 4.04
C ALA A 12 5.05 4.80 4.75
N ASP A 13 5.13 4.42 6.04
CA ASP A 13 6.37 4.45 6.83
C ASP A 13 7.45 3.54 6.23
N LEU A 14 7.07 2.31 5.85
CA LEU A 14 7.97 1.36 5.17
C LEU A 14 8.43 1.86 3.78
N ALA A 15 7.57 2.61 3.07
CA ALA A 15 7.88 3.20 1.78
C ALA A 15 8.64 4.53 1.88
N GLY A 16 8.83 5.07 3.10
CA GLY A 16 9.47 6.37 3.32
C GLY A 16 8.61 7.57 2.91
N HIS A 17 7.29 7.43 2.86
CA HIS A 17 6.38 8.54 2.60
C HIS A 17 6.08 9.33 3.89
N ASP A 18 6.11 10.66 3.83
CA ASP A 18 5.72 11.53 4.95
C ASP A 18 4.23 11.42 5.32
N ARG A 19 3.41 10.86 4.42
CA ARG A 19 1.98 10.61 4.61
C ARG A 19 1.49 9.51 3.66
N PRO A 20 0.46 8.74 4.03
CA PRO A 20 -0.11 7.73 3.16
C PRO A 20 -0.66 8.34 1.88
N LEU A 21 -0.22 7.80 0.76
CA LEU A 21 -0.72 8.11 -0.57
C LEU A 21 -1.88 7.17 -0.93
N ALA A 22 -2.57 7.47 -2.02
CA ALA A 22 -3.69 6.65 -2.49
C ALA A 22 -3.28 5.17 -2.72
N GLN A 23 -2.05 4.94 -3.16
CA GLN A 23 -1.49 3.59 -3.36
C GLN A 23 -1.34 2.82 -2.04
N ASP A 24 -0.99 3.49 -0.94
CA ASP A 24 -0.81 2.85 0.37
C ASP A 24 -2.18 2.47 0.96
N VAL A 25 -3.19 3.31 0.75
CA VAL A 25 -4.58 3.02 1.12
C VAL A 25 -5.14 1.88 0.27
N ALA A 26 -4.85 1.87 -1.03
CA ALA A 26 -5.24 0.78 -1.91
C ALA A 26 -4.60 -0.54 -1.49
N LEU A 27 -3.32 -0.56 -1.13
CA LEU A 27 -2.64 -1.74 -0.62
C LEU A 27 -3.23 -2.20 0.72
N ALA A 28 -3.50 -1.28 1.65
CA ALA A 28 -4.12 -1.59 2.94
C ALA A 28 -5.52 -2.21 2.79
N LEU A 29 -6.31 -1.75 1.81
CA LEU A 29 -7.60 -2.35 1.48
C LEU A 29 -7.45 -3.76 0.90
N GLN A 30 -6.46 -3.99 0.04
CA GLN A 30 -6.16 -5.33 -0.50
C GLN A 30 -5.77 -6.29 0.63
N LEU A 31 -4.88 -5.88 1.53
CA LEU A 31 -4.46 -6.70 2.68
C LEU A 31 -5.62 -7.03 3.63
N ARG A 32 -6.56 -6.09 3.81
CA ARG A 32 -7.73 -6.31 4.68
C ARG A 32 -8.77 -7.24 4.07
N THR A 33 -8.95 -7.18 2.75
CA THR A 33 -10.03 -7.90 2.05
C THR A 33 -9.55 -9.18 1.37
N GLY A 34 -8.24 -9.35 1.18
CA GLY A 34 -7.64 -10.46 0.43
C GLY A 34 -7.86 -10.38 -1.09
N ILE A 35 -8.54 -9.34 -1.57
CA ILE A 35 -8.83 -9.17 -3.00
C ILE A 35 -7.72 -8.32 -3.61
N ALA A 36 -6.83 -8.95 -4.37
CA ALA A 36 -5.83 -8.24 -5.16
C ALA A 36 -6.51 -7.47 -6.30
N ARG A 37 -6.57 -6.14 -6.19
CA ARG A 37 -6.97 -5.26 -7.31
C ARG A 37 -5.68 -4.72 -7.93
N GLY A 38 -4.98 -5.58 -8.67
CA GLY A 38 -3.72 -5.23 -9.31
C GLY A 38 -3.93 -4.50 -10.64
N VAL A 39 -3.22 -3.37 -10.83
CA VAL A 39 -2.52 -3.13 -12.10
C VAL A 39 -1.18 -3.87 -11.96
N PRO A 40 -0.72 -4.65 -12.95
CA PRO A 40 0.52 -5.42 -12.82
C PRO A 40 1.70 -4.47 -12.57
N MET A 41 2.38 -4.68 -11.45
CA MET A 41 3.62 -3.99 -11.14
C MET A 41 4.76 -4.60 -11.96
N VAL A 42 5.37 -3.80 -12.85
CA VAL A 42 6.64 -4.15 -13.47
C VAL A 42 7.70 -4.15 -12.37
N ILE A 43 8.16 -5.34 -11.97
CA ILE A 43 9.36 -5.47 -11.17
C ILE A 43 10.55 -5.17 -12.09
N GLY A 44 10.96 -3.91 -12.13
CA GLY A 44 12.18 -3.48 -12.80
C GLY A 44 13.38 -4.12 -12.10
N ALA A 45 13.94 -5.16 -12.71
CA ALA A 45 15.30 -5.58 -12.43
C ALA A 45 16.24 -4.51 -12.99
N SER A 46 16.76 -3.66 -12.11
CA SER A 46 17.85 -2.75 -12.46
C SER A 46 19.13 -3.58 -12.57
N SER A 47 19.68 -3.64 -13.79
CA SER A 47 21.03 -4.14 -14.10
C SER A 47 22.13 -3.29 -13.47
#